data_AF-D2DXX4-F1
#
_entry.id   AF-D2DXX4-F1
#
_cell.length_a   1.000
_cell.length_b   1.000
_cell.length_c   1.000
_cell.angle_alpha   90.00
_cell.angle_beta   90.00
_cell.angle_gamma   90.00
#
_symmetry.space_group_name_H-M   'P 1'
#
loop_
_entity.id
_entity.type
_entity.pdbx_description
1 polymer ?
#
loop_
_entity_poly.entity_id
_entity_poly.type
_entity_poly.pdbx_seq_one_letter_code
_entity_poly.pdbx_strand_id
1 'polypeptide(L)'
;MRRAFLIAVASLVAVTSLGGCVDKAKEARRKELIELMHGNTDDADIKTAIAKARATVPEFLSALQKPAANQGQFIVRKSFPRKDGKQQILWVTGLTYDGTLLHGKVDDNTAQPGGNIPKDGTVSFKPEEISDWMYNEGGLAVGGHMLRALKKKLSEDEWERGLGREIKAFKE
;
A
#
# COMPACT_ATOMS: atom_id res chain seq x y z
N MET A 1 -68.77 -9.75 40.85
CA MET A 1 -67.64 -9.17 41.63
C MET A 1 -66.37 -9.69 40.95
N ARG A 2 -65.46 -8.94 40.31
CA ARG A 2 -64.57 -7.84 40.78
C ARG A 2 -63.88 -8.25 42.10
N ARG A 3 -62.55 -8.36 42.28
CA ARG A 3 -61.29 -8.09 41.50
C ARG A 3 -60.28 -9.26 41.81
N ALA A 4 -58.99 -9.36 41.44
CA ALA A 4 -57.99 -8.48 40.80
C ALA A 4 -56.79 -9.29 40.18
N PHE A 5 -55.96 -8.62 39.34
CA PHE A 5 -54.50 -8.76 39.06
C PHE A 5 -53.85 -10.16 38.88
N LEU A 6 -53.20 -10.52 37.74
CA LEU A 6 -52.08 -9.90 36.98
C LEU A 6 -50.73 -9.81 37.70
N ILE A 7 -49.81 -10.73 37.36
CA ILE A 7 -48.42 -10.39 37.04
C ILE A 7 -48.03 -11.18 35.78
N ALA A 8 -47.57 -10.48 34.75
CA ALA A 8 -46.89 -11.05 33.60
C ALA A 8 -45.39 -10.77 33.72
N VAL A 9 -44.54 -11.70 33.31
CA VAL A 9 -43.16 -11.39 32.92
C VAL A 9 -42.93 -12.04 31.56
N ALA A 10 -42.92 -11.20 30.52
CA ALA A 10 -42.62 -11.64 29.17
C ALA A 10 -41.11 -11.88 29.04
N SER A 11 -40.73 -13.08 28.61
CA SER A 11 -39.35 -13.41 28.24
C SER A 11 -38.98 -12.72 26.93
N LEU A 12 -38.59 -11.44 26.98
CA LEU A 12 -38.00 -10.73 25.84
C LEU A 12 -36.52 -10.46 26.11
N VAL A 13 -35.71 -11.51 25.91
CA VAL A 13 -34.24 -11.39 25.86
C VAL A 13 -33.86 -10.69 24.56
N ALA A 14 -33.84 -9.36 24.58
CA ALA A 14 -33.42 -8.52 23.46
C ALA A 14 -31.89 -8.53 23.32
N VAL A 15 -31.31 -9.66 22.91
CA VAL A 15 -29.91 -9.73 22.46
C VAL A 15 -29.84 -9.14 21.05
N THR A 16 -29.76 -7.81 20.98
CA THR A 16 -29.63 -7.05 19.72
C THR A 16 -28.18 -6.66 19.46
N SER A 17 -27.44 -7.58 18.83
CA SER A 17 -26.43 -7.31 17.79
C SER A 17 -25.48 -6.10 17.96
N LEU A 18 -24.49 -6.20 18.86
CA LEU A 18 -23.35 -5.27 18.88
C LEU A 18 -22.28 -5.57 17.79
N GLY A 19 -22.20 -6.80 17.28
CA GLY A 19 -21.14 -7.22 16.33
C GLY A 19 -21.17 -6.49 14.98
N GLY A 20 -22.36 -6.37 14.37
CA GLY A 20 -22.49 -5.88 12.98
C GLY A 20 -22.09 -4.41 12.74
N CYS A 21 -21.85 -3.62 13.78
CA CYS A 21 -21.32 -2.26 13.65
C CYS A 21 -19.78 -2.27 13.54
N VAL A 22 -19.12 -3.13 14.34
CA VAL A 22 -17.66 -3.32 14.34
C VAL A 22 -17.19 -3.87 13.00
N ASP A 23 -17.89 -4.86 12.44
CA ASP A 23 -17.54 -5.45 11.15
C ASP A 23 -17.65 -4.45 9.99
N LYS A 24 -18.70 -3.60 9.99
CA LYS A 24 -18.86 -2.54 8.98
C LYS A 24 -17.77 -1.48 9.06
N ALA A 25 -17.40 -1.05 10.26
CA ALA A 25 -16.31 -0.09 10.46
C ALA A 25 -14.96 -0.68 10.02
N LYS A 26 -14.70 -1.96 10.32
CA LYS A 26 -13.50 -2.70 9.92
C LYS A 26 -13.38 -2.86 8.41
N GLU A 27 -14.46 -3.23 7.71
CA GLU A 27 -14.42 -3.32 6.24
C GLU A 27 -14.33 -1.94 5.56
N ALA A 28 -14.95 -0.90 6.12
CA ALA A 28 -14.78 0.48 5.65
C ALA A 28 -13.32 0.94 5.77
N ARG A 29 -12.69 0.72 6.93
CA ARG A 29 -11.25 0.99 7.15
C ARG A 29 -10.37 0.18 6.20
N ARG A 30 -10.63 -1.12 6.06
CA ARG A 30 -9.88 -1.98 5.12
C ARG A 30 -9.97 -1.45 3.67
N LYS A 31 -11.14 -0.99 3.23
CA LYS A 31 -11.33 -0.39 1.91
C LYS A 31 -10.53 0.92 1.78
N GLU A 32 -10.62 1.81 2.76
CA GLU A 32 -9.82 3.05 2.82
C GLU A 32 -8.32 2.76 2.67
N LEU A 33 -7.78 1.80 3.44
CA LEU A 33 -6.38 1.40 3.36
C LEU A 33 -5.97 0.89 1.98
N ILE A 34 -6.85 0.16 1.28
CA ILE A 34 -6.59 -0.29 -0.09
C ILE A 34 -6.53 0.92 -1.04
N GLU A 35 -7.47 1.86 -0.97
CA GLU A 35 -7.45 3.04 -1.86
C GLU A 35 -6.23 3.94 -1.56
N LEU A 36 -5.85 4.12 -0.28
CA LEU A 36 -4.61 4.80 0.13
C LEU A 36 -3.37 4.09 -0.44
N MET A 37 -3.24 2.77 -0.26
CA MET A 37 -2.10 2.00 -0.78
C MET A 37 -1.99 2.06 -2.31
N HIS A 38 -3.13 2.09 -3.01
CA HIS A 38 -3.18 2.15 -4.47
C HIS A 38 -3.14 3.57 -5.04
N GLY A 39 -3.03 4.61 -4.21
CA GLY A 39 -3.02 6.01 -4.66
C GLY A 39 -4.34 6.47 -5.28
N ASN A 40 -5.40 5.67 -5.18
CA ASN A 40 -6.76 5.99 -5.66
C ASN A 40 -7.51 6.82 -4.60
N THR A 41 -6.86 7.87 -4.09
CA THR A 41 -7.31 8.66 -2.93
C THR A 41 -7.15 10.15 -3.19
N ASP A 42 -8.00 10.95 -2.53
CA ASP A 42 -7.86 12.41 -2.49
C ASP A 42 -7.04 12.92 -1.30
N ASP A 43 -6.49 12.04 -0.48
CA ASP A 43 -5.60 12.39 0.63
C ASP A 43 -4.38 13.20 0.13
N ALA A 44 -4.28 14.43 0.63
CA ALA A 44 -3.29 15.40 0.19
C ALA A 44 -1.86 15.01 0.58
N ASP A 45 -1.66 14.29 1.69
CA ASP A 45 -0.34 13.83 2.12
C ASP A 45 0.16 12.72 1.18
N ILE A 46 -0.71 11.78 0.81
CA ILE A 46 -0.40 10.72 -0.16
C ILE A 46 -0.09 11.31 -1.54
N LYS A 47 -0.90 12.25 -2.04
CA LYS A 47 -0.67 12.91 -3.35
C LYS A 47 0.64 13.70 -3.36
N THR A 48 0.93 14.44 -2.27
CA THR A 48 2.20 15.17 -2.10
C THR A 48 3.39 14.21 -2.03
N ALA A 49 3.25 13.08 -1.35
CA ALA A 49 4.30 12.08 -1.23
C ALA A 49 4.62 11.38 -2.58
N ILE A 50 3.61 11.05 -3.38
CA ILE A 50 3.80 10.53 -4.75
C ILE A 50 4.48 11.57 -5.65
N ALA A 51 4.08 12.85 -5.54
CA ALA A 51 4.72 13.93 -6.28
C ALA A 51 6.20 14.11 -5.89
N LYS A 52 6.51 14.04 -4.58
CA LYS A 52 7.89 14.05 -4.09
C LYS A 52 8.69 12.86 -4.61
N ALA A 53 8.13 11.64 -4.55
CA ALA A 53 8.81 10.45 -5.03
C ALA A 53 9.17 10.54 -6.52
N ARG A 54 8.26 11.06 -7.35
CA ARG A 54 8.51 11.32 -8.78
C ARG A 54 9.62 12.33 -9.00
N ALA A 55 9.63 13.43 -8.23
CA ALA A 55 10.68 14.45 -8.33
C ALA A 55 12.07 13.92 -7.95
N THR A 56 12.14 12.94 -7.05
CA THR A 56 13.40 12.33 -6.57
C THR A 56 13.81 11.04 -7.33
N VAL A 57 13.06 10.62 -8.37
CA VAL A 57 13.45 9.48 -9.23
C VAL A 57 14.89 9.59 -9.80
N PRO A 58 15.41 10.76 -10.21
CA PRO A 58 16.81 10.87 -10.66
C PRO A 58 17.84 10.45 -9.60
N GLU A 59 17.56 10.67 -8.31
CA GLU A 59 18.42 10.24 -7.20
C GLU A 59 18.42 8.70 -7.09
N PHE A 60 17.24 8.09 -7.18
CA PHE A 60 17.06 6.64 -7.21
C PHE A 60 17.79 5.98 -8.39
N LEU A 61 17.67 6.55 -9.60
CA LEU A 61 18.34 6.02 -10.79
C LEU A 61 19.87 6.10 -10.66
N SER A 62 20.40 7.20 -10.10
CA SER A 62 21.83 7.35 -9.83
C SER A 62 22.35 6.27 -8.88
N ALA A 63 21.62 6.01 -7.78
CA ALA A 63 21.96 4.95 -6.83
C ALA A 63 21.81 3.54 -7.45
N LEU A 64 20.79 3.30 -8.27
CA LEU A 64 20.57 2.02 -8.95
C LEU A 64 21.69 1.71 -9.96
N GLN A 65 22.18 2.70 -10.71
CA GLN A 65 23.25 2.51 -11.69
C GLN A 65 24.63 2.34 -11.05
N LYS A 66 24.86 2.90 -9.85
CA LYS A 66 26.15 2.89 -9.15
C LYS A 66 25.94 2.67 -7.63
N PRO A 67 25.45 1.49 -7.22
CA PRO A 67 25.15 1.23 -5.82
C PRO A 67 26.44 1.21 -4.98
N ALA A 68 26.40 1.88 -3.83
CA ALA A 68 27.46 1.74 -2.82
C ALA A 68 27.43 0.32 -2.20
N ALA A 69 28.54 -0.10 -1.59
CA ALA A 69 28.68 -1.46 -1.05
C ALA A 69 27.66 -1.83 0.06
N ASN A 70 27.03 -0.83 0.70
CA ASN A 70 25.98 -0.98 1.70
C ASN A 70 24.56 -0.74 1.14
N GLN A 71 24.41 -0.53 -0.17
CA GLN A 71 23.13 -0.29 -0.85
C GLN A 71 22.64 -1.54 -1.60
N GLY A 72 21.35 -1.80 -1.55
CA GLY A 72 20.74 -2.96 -2.23
C GLY A 72 19.22 -2.95 -2.17
N GLN A 73 18.59 -4.06 -2.59
CA GLN A 73 17.13 -4.24 -2.55
C GLN A 73 16.35 -3.08 -3.21
N PHE A 74 16.83 -2.62 -4.37
CA PHE A 74 16.18 -1.57 -5.16
C PHE A 74 14.83 -2.06 -5.70
N ILE A 75 13.75 -1.36 -5.33
CA ILE A 75 12.38 -1.69 -5.69
C ILE A 75 11.55 -0.42 -5.96
N VAL A 76 10.62 -0.50 -6.89
CA VAL A 76 9.69 0.61 -7.20
C VAL A 76 8.24 0.18 -7.11
N ARG A 77 7.38 1.13 -6.79
CA ARG A 77 5.93 1.03 -6.95
C ARG A 77 5.55 1.62 -8.30
N LYS A 78 5.01 0.80 -9.20
CA LYS A 78 4.54 1.23 -10.52
C LYS A 78 3.02 1.19 -10.60
N SER A 79 2.43 2.20 -11.23
CA SER A 79 1.00 2.22 -11.56
C SER A 79 0.71 1.38 -12.81
N PHE A 80 -0.33 0.57 -12.74
CA PHE A 80 -0.86 -0.25 -13.84
C PHE A 80 -2.36 0.03 -14.01
N PRO A 81 -2.86 0.33 -15.23
CA PRO A 81 -4.27 0.55 -15.46
C PRO A 81 -5.08 -0.76 -15.33
N ARG A 82 -6.21 -0.70 -14.64
CA ARG A 82 -7.17 -1.81 -14.51
C ARG A 82 -8.33 -1.65 -15.49
N LYS A 83 -9.04 -2.77 -15.76
CA LYS A 83 -10.24 -2.80 -16.61
C LYS A 83 -11.42 -2.00 -16.06
N ASP A 84 -11.46 -1.71 -14.76
CA ASP A 84 -12.48 -0.89 -14.09
C ASP A 84 -12.11 0.61 -14.03
N GLY A 85 -11.09 1.04 -14.79
CA GLY A 85 -10.64 2.44 -14.84
C GLY A 85 -9.79 2.89 -13.66
N LYS A 86 -9.62 2.06 -12.63
CA LYS A 86 -8.75 2.35 -11.47
C LYS A 86 -7.28 2.04 -11.75
N GLN A 87 -6.40 2.54 -10.89
CA GLN A 87 -5.00 2.14 -10.87
C GLN A 87 -4.76 0.95 -9.92
N GLN A 88 -3.91 0.01 -10.35
CA GLN A 88 -3.28 -1.00 -9.51
C GLN A 88 -1.82 -0.58 -9.31
N ILE A 89 -1.40 -0.30 -8.08
CA ILE A 89 0.02 -0.09 -7.79
C ILE A 89 0.61 -1.44 -7.38
N LEU A 90 1.64 -1.89 -8.09
CA LEU A 90 2.39 -3.12 -7.79
C LEU A 90 3.85 -2.79 -7.54
N TRP A 91 4.51 -3.65 -6.78
CA TRP A 91 5.96 -3.62 -6.62
C TRP A 91 6.65 -4.24 -7.85
N VAL A 92 7.77 -3.65 -8.23
CA VAL A 92 8.67 -4.16 -9.26
C VAL A 92 10.08 -4.23 -8.67
N THR A 93 10.70 -5.40 -8.80
CA THR A 93 11.98 -5.77 -8.21
C THR A 93 12.97 -6.21 -9.30
N GLY A 94 14.23 -6.49 -8.93
CA GLY A 94 15.26 -6.95 -9.87
C GLY A 94 15.58 -5.90 -10.94
N LEU A 95 15.61 -4.63 -10.53
CA LEU A 95 15.62 -3.50 -11.45
C LEU A 95 16.96 -3.30 -12.16
N THR A 96 16.91 -2.97 -13.44
CA THR A 96 18.03 -2.44 -14.24
C THR A 96 17.56 -1.22 -15.03
N TYR A 97 18.48 -0.31 -15.38
CA TYR A 97 18.18 0.90 -16.14
C TYR A 97 19.14 1.04 -17.34
N ASP A 98 18.62 1.03 -18.56
CA ASP A 98 19.41 1.09 -19.79
C ASP A 98 19.80 2.52 -20.23
N GLY A 99 19.33 3.53 -19.49
CA GLY A 99 19.47 4.96 -19.83
C GLY A 99 18.18 5.60 -20.36
N THR A 100 17.16 4.80 -20.68
CA THR A 100 15.84 5.23 -21.18
C THR A 100 14.69 4.55 -20.43
N LEU A 101 14.79 3.23 -20.19
CA LEU A 101 13.77 2.39 -19.58
C LEU A 101 14.32 1.67 -18.35
N LEU A 102 13.44 1.52 -17.35
CA LEU A 102 13.61 0.56 -16.28
C LEU A 102 13.07 -0.79 -16.73
N HIS A 103 13.84 -1.84 -16.48
CA HIS A 103 13.40 -3.23 -16.62
C HIS A 103 13.36 -3.87 -15.24
N GLY A 104 12.43 -4.79 -15.03
CA GLY A 104 12.36 -5.57 -13.80
C GLY A 104 11.23 -6.59 -13.84
N LYS A 105 10.94 -7.18 -12.68
CA LYS A 105 9.88 -8.16 -12.51
C LYS A 105 8.86 -7.69 -11.47
N VAL A 106 7.58 -7.81 -11.80
CA VAL A 106 6.46 -7.56 -10.89
C VAL A 106 6.48 -8.58 -9.76
N ASP A 107 6.33 -8.11 -8.52
CA ASP A 107 6.19 -8.96 -7.34
C ASP A 107 4.74 -9.46 -7.20
N ASP A 108 4.52 -10.71 -7.60
CA ASP A 108 3.22 -11.38 -7.66
C ASP A 108 2.69 -11.80 -6.28
N ASN A 109 3.50 -11.71 -5.21
CA ASN A 109 3.04 -11.94 -3.84
C ASN A 109 2.01 -10.90 -3.37
N THR A 110 1.92 -9.74 -4.04
CA THR A 110 1.15 -8.59 -3.54
C THR A 110 -0.23 -8.41 -4.17
N ALA A 111 -0.40 -8.81 -5.44
CA ALA A 111 -1.71 -9.02 -6.07
C ALA A 111 -1.53 -9.75 -7.41
N GLN A 112 -2.56 -10.48 -7.84
CA GLN A 112 -2.60 -10.95 -9.23
C GLN A 112 -2.54 -9.75 -10.18
N PRO A 113 -1.62 -9.77 -11.16
CA PRO A 113 -1.59 -8.75 -12.20
C PRO A 113 -2.92 -8.64 -12.95
N GLY A 114 -3.37 -7.41 -13.21
CA GLY A 114 -4.36 -7.18 -14.26
C GLY A 114 -3.84 -7.72 -15.60
N GLY A 115 -4.76 -8.14 -16.48
CA GLY A 115 -4.44 -8.90 -17.71
C GLY A 115 -3.57 -8.23 -18.79
N ASN A 116 -2.90 -7.12 -18.46
CA ASN A 116 -1.94 -6.42 -19.30
C ASN A 116 -0.47 -6.69 -18.90
N ILE A 117 -0.22 -7.48 -17.85
CA ILE A 117 1.14 -7.87 -17.45
C ILE A 117 1.46 -9.27 -18.03
N PRO A 118 2.64 -9.47 -18.62
CA PRO A 118 3.12 -10.78 -19.08
C PRO A 118 3.10 -11.86 -17.98
N LYS A 119 2.94 -13.13 -18.40
CA LYS A 119 2.86 -14.30 -17.47
C LYS A 119 4.14 -14.55 -16.67
N ASP A 120 5.29 -14.10 -17.15
CA ASP A 120 6.58 -14.19 -16.46
C ASP A 120 6.81 -13.04 -15.46
N GLY A 121 5.93 -12.03 -15.46
CA GLY A 121 5.99 -10.83 -14.64
C GLY A 121 6.96 -9.76 -15.14
N THR A 122 7.63 -9.96 -16.28
CA THR A 122 8.64 -9.04 -16.81
C THR A 122 7.98 -7.76 -17.30
N VAL A 123 8.52 -6.60 -16.90
CA VAL A 123 8.02 -5.28 -17.30
C VAL A 123 9.17 -4.35 -17.71
N SER A 124 8.92 -3.53 -18.72
CA SER A 124 9.78 -2.43 -19.15
C SER A 124 8.96 -1.14 -19.17
N PHE A 125 9.47 -0.06 -18.57
CA PHE A 125 8.69 1.15 -18.32
C PHE A 125 9.56 2.39 -18.17
N LYS A 126 8.97 3.57 -18.34
CA LYS A 126 9.71 4.83 -18.19
C LYS A 126 9.81 5.24 -16.71
N PRO A 127 10.87 5.98 -16.30
CA PRO A 127 11.00 6.52 -14.95
C PRO A 127 9.78 7.33 -14.47
N GLU A 128 9.07 8.03 -15.36
CA GLU A 128 7.86 8.81 -15.02
C GLU A 128 6.66 7.95 -14.56
N GLU A 129 6.66 6.65 -14.83
CA GLU A 129 5.59 5.72 -14.42
C GLU A 129 5.71 5.27 -12.95
N ILE A 130 6.80 5.64 -12.27
CA ILE A 130 7.00 5.40 -10.85
C ILE A 130 5.98 6.21 -10.02
N SER A 131 5.48 5.59 -8.96
CA SER A 131 4.59 6.21 -7.96
C SER A 131 5.24 6.33 -6.58
N ASP A 132 6.14 5.41 -6.24
CA ASP A 132 7.07 5.50 -5.10
C ASP A 132 8.28 4.61 -5.38
N TRP A 133 9.39 4.80 -4.69
CA TRP A 133 10.61 4.00 -4.85
C TRP A 133 11.31 3.83 -3.51
N MET A 134 12.03 2.72 -3.31
CA MET A 134 12.95 2.58 -2.18
C MET A 134 14.11 1.66 -2.48
N TYR A 135 15.17 1.81 -1.70
CA TYR A 135 16.27 0.85 -1.61
C TYR A 135 16.74 0.75 -0.16
N ASN A 136 17.36 -0.37 0.19
CA ASN A 136 18.00 -0.55 1.49
C ASN A 136 19.39 0.09 1.46
N GLU A 137 19.73 0.89 2.47
CA GLU A 137 21.09 1.32 2.75
C GLU A 137 21.43 1.05 4.21
N GLY A 138 22.38 0.13 4.46
CA GLY A 138 22.83 -0.19 5.82
C GLY A 138 21.71 -0.68 6.77
N GLY A 139 20.65 -1.28 6.23
CA GLY A 139 19.48 -1.73 7.00
C GLY A 139 18.32 -0.71 7.07
N LEU A 140 18.49 0.51 6.52
CA LEU A 140 17.48 1.57 6.50
C LEU A 140 16.85 1.71 5.11
N ALA A 141 15.54 1.99 5.04
CA ALA A 141 14.87 2.29 3.77
C ALA A 141 15.12 3.75 3.36
N VAL A 142 15.80 3.95 2.22
CA VAL A 142 15.94 5.26 1.56
C VAL A 142 14.77 5.47 0.61
N GLY A 143 14.27 6.70 0.50
CA GLY A 143 13.04 7.00 -0.25
C GLY A 143 11.78 6.55 0.52
N GLY A 144 10.89 5.84 -0.17
CA GLY A 144 9.63 5.31 0.36
C GLY A 144 8.68 6.42 0.78
N HIS A 145 8.59 7.50 0.00
CA HIS A 145 7.89 8.72 0.41
C HIS A 145 6.40 8.49 0.64
N MET A 146 5.76 7.74 -0.26
CA MET A 146 4.34 7.35 -0.11
C MET A 146 4.17 6.40 1.07
N LEU A 147 5.13 5.50 1.31
CA LEU A 147 5.09 4.63 2.49
C LEU A 147 5.25 5.37 3.82
N ARG A 148 6.09 6.41 3.89
CA ARG A 148 6.18 7.28 5.08
C ARG A 148 4.88 8.03 5.33
N ALA A 149 4.24 8.54 4.28
CA ALA A 149 2.93 9.18 4.39
C ALA A 149 1.85 8.17 4.83
N LEU A 150 1.87 6.95 4.29
CA LEU A 150 0.98 5.86 4.68
C LEU A 150 1.20 5.44 6.15
N LYS A 151 2.46 5.28 6.62
CA LYS A 151 2.73 4.92 8.03
C LYS A 151 2.05 5.90 9.00
N LYS A 152 2.07 7.21 8.72
CA LYS A 152 1.40 8.23 9.54
C LYS A 152 -0.13 8.10 9.62
N LYS A 153 -0.75 7.35 8.70
CA LYS A 153 -2.20 7.10 8.64
C LYS A 153 -2.59 5.77 9.28
N LEU A 154 -1.63 4.91 9.64
CA LEU A 154 -1.83 3.57 10.18
C LEU A 154 -1.60 3.55 11.70
N SER A 155 -2.28 2.65 12.41
CA SER A 155 -1.80 2.26 13.75
C SER A 155 -0.55 1.38 13.64
N GLU A 156 0.24 1.27 14.71
CA GLU A 156 1.44 0.41 14.69
C GLU A 156 1.06 -1.05 14.38
N ASP A 157 -0.06 -1.55 14.93
CA ASP A 157 -0.60 -2.88 14.61
C ASP A 157 -0.98 -3.03 13.13
N GLU A 158 -1.48 -2.00 12.47
CA GLU A 158 -1.76 -2.02 11.02
C GLU A 158 -0.46 -1.98 10.19
N TRP A 159 0.53 -1.20 10.63
CA TRP A 159 1.85 -1.14 10.01
C TRP A 159 2.59 -2.48 10.10
N GLU A 160 2.71 -3.06 11.29
CA GLU A 160 3.45 -4.31 11.55
C GLU A 160 2.81 -5.54 10.90
N ARG A 161 1.46 -5.59 10.80
CA ARG A 161 0.79 -6.66 10.05
C ARG A 161 0.99 -6.53 8.53
N GLY A 162 1.25 -5.31 8.05
CA GLY A 162 1.63 -5.02 6.67
C GLY A 162 3.15 -4.96 6.49
N LEU A 163 3.65 -3.75 6.25
CA LEU A 163 5.01 -3.49 5.77
C LEU A 163 6.08 -3.32 6.88
N GLY A 164 5.69 -3.20 8.16
CA GLY A 164 6.64 -2.88 9.24
C GLY A 164 7.72 -3.94 9.50
N ARG A 165 7.37 -5.22 9.30
CA ARG A 165 8.35 -6.33 9.38
C ARG A 165 9.43 -6.26 8.29
N GLU A 166 9.11 -5.66 7.15
CA GLU A 166 10.03 -5.46 6.02
C GLU A 166 10.78 -4.13 6.15
N ILE A 167 10.10 -3.08 6.65
CA ILE A 167 10.59 -1.71 6.76
C ILE A 167 10.67 -1.31 8.23
N LYS A 168 11.74 -1.77 8.88
CA LYS A 168 12.00 -1.51 10.31
C LYS A 168 12.25 -0.03 10.61
N ALA A 169 12.96 0.65 9.71
CA ALA A 169 13.29 2.05 9.83
C ALA A 169 13.52 2.68 8.46
N PHE A 170 13.24 3.98 8.37
CA PHE A 170 13.57 4.81 7.22
C PHE A 170 14.86 5.59 7.50
N LYS A 171 15.64 5.88 6.47
CA LYS A 171 16.73 6.87 6.54
C LYS A 171 16.13 8.28 6.44
N GLU A 172 16.52 9.20 7.32
CA GLU A 172 16.08 10.61 7.26
C GLU A 172 16.60 11.30 5.99
#